data_AF-A0A7W0XP33-F1
#
_entry.id   AF-A0A7W0XP33-F1
#
_cell.length_a   1.000
_cell.length_b   1.000
_cell.length_c   1.000
_cell.angle_alpha   90.00
_cell.angle_beta   90.00
_cell.angle_gamma   90.00
#
_symmetry.space_group_name_H-M   'P 1'
#
loop_
_entity.id
_entity.type
_entity.pdbx_description
1 polymer ?
#
loop_
_entity_poly.entity_id
_entity_poly.type
_entity_poly.pdbx_seq_one_letter_code
_entity_poly.pdbx_strand_id
1 'polypeptide(L)' 'TGHPIPFGGIKQSGLGREGGRHGTAEYTELKYVCAAYRAA' A
#
# COMPACT_ATOMS: atom_id res chain seq x y z
N THR A 1 -4.97 -15.26 11.70
CA THR A 1 -5.32 -13.95 11.10
C THR A 1 -5.22 -14.08 9.59
N GLY A 2 -6.34 -14.32 8.90
CA GLY A 2 -6.32 -14.69 7.47
C GLY A 2 -5.88 -13.54 6.56
N HIS A 3 -4.96 -13.82 5.63
CA HIS A 3 -4.62 -12.94 4.51
C HIS A 3 -5.79 -12.97 3.53
N PRO A 4 -6.74 -12.02 3.62
CA PRO A 4 -6.54 -10.67 3.10
C PRO A 4 -7.11 -9.53 3.98
N ILE A 5 -7.32 -9.77 5.28
CA ILE A 5 -8.01 -8.81 6.17
C ILE A 5 -7.05 -7.69 6.60
N PRO A 6 -7.37 -6.40 6.36
CA PRO A 6 -6.56 -5.27 6.81
C PRO A 6 -6.91 -4.91 8.27
N PHE A 7 -5.98 -5.14 9.18
CA PHE A 7 -6.11 -4.79 10.60
C PHE A 7 -5.53 -3.40 10.87
N GLY A 8 -6.16 -2.60 11.73
CA GLY A 8 -5.59 -1.34 12.18
C GLY A 8 -6.59 -0.43 12.88
N GLY A 9 -6.07 0.60 13.53
CA GLY A 9 -6.82 1.51 14.39
C GLY A 9 -7.63 2.58 13.63
N ILE A 10 -8.46 3.26 14.40
CA ILE A 10 -9.10 4.53 14.06
C ILE A 10 -8.87 5.56 15.18
N LYS A 11 -8.77 6.84 14.83
CA LYS A 11 -8.60 7.95 15.80
C LYS A 11 -7.32 7.75 16.64
N GLN A 12 -7.45 7.76 17.97
CA GLN A 12 -6.32 7.63 18.89
C GLN A 12 -5.79 6.20 19.02
N SER A 13 -6.48 5.20 18.45
CA SER A 13 -5.98 3.81 18.45
C SER A 13 -4.91 3.54 17.39
N GLY A 14 -4.62 4.51 16.52
CA GLY A 14 -3.56 4.43 15.52
C GLY A 14 -4.03 4.73 14.09
N LEU A 15 -3.06 4.86 13.19
CA LEU A 15 -3.25 5.07 11.75
C LEU A 15 -2.57 3.93 10.97
N GLY A 16 -2.96 3.75 9.72
CA GLY A 16 -2.41 2.71 8.84
C GLY A 16 -3.09 1.35 8.99
N ARG A 17 -2.66 0.37 8.17
CA ARG A 17 -3.17 -1.00 8.19
C ARG A 17 -2.06 -2.04 8.05
N GLU A 18 -2.19 -3.14 8.77
CA GLU A 18 -1.36 -4.34 8.63
C GLU A 18 -2.14 -5.48 7.98
N GLY A 19 -1.45 -6.27 7.16
CA GLY A 19 -2.06 -7.36 6.39
C GLY A 19 -2.96 -6.88 5.25
N GLY A 20 -3.58 -7.83 4.55
CA GLY A 20 -4.39 -7.55 3.35
C GLY A 20 -3.63 -6.84 2.24
N ARG A 21 -4.36 -6.33 1.24
CA ARG A 21 -3.76 -5.65 0.07
C ARG A 21 -3.17 -4.28 0.41
N HIS A 22 -3.64 -3.66 1.50
CA HIS A 22 -3.18 -2.33 1.92
C HIS A 22 -1.91 -2.36 2.76
N GLY A 23 -1.61 -3.46 3.45
CA GLY A 23 -0.47 -3.52 4.37
C GLY A 23 0.89 -3.32 3.72
N THR A 24 1.08 -3.73 2.46
CA THR A 24 2.36 -3.52 1.75
C THR A 24 2.65 -2.05 1.47
N ALA A 25 1.63 -1.20 1.35
CA ALA A 25 1.81 0.22 1.08
C ALA A 25 2.46 0.99 2.25
N GLU A 26 2.36 0.48 3.49
CA GLU A 26 3.02 1.09 4.66
C GLU A 26 4.55 0.90 4.64
N TYR A 27 5.06 -0.04 3.84
CA TYR A 27 6.48 -0.40 3.76
C TYR A 27 7.09 -0.14 2.38
N THR A 28 6.34 0.47 1.47
CA THR A 28 6.80 0.76 0.10
C THR A 28 6.44 2.18 -0.29
N GLU A 29 7.29 2.82 -1.09
CA GLU A 29 7.03 4.16 -1.61
C GLU A 29 6.56 4.09 -3.07
N LEU A 30 5.53 4.87 -3.38
CA LEU A 30 5.03 5.02 -4.75
C LEU A 30 6.04 5.80 -5.59
N LYS A 31 6.66 5.12 -6.56
CA LYS A 31 7.54 5.75 -7.55
C LYS A 31 6.81 5.90 -8.88
N TYR A 32 6.48 7.13 -9.25
CA TYR A 32 5.91 7.44 -10.56
C TYR A 32 6.99 7.46 -11.64
N VAL A 33 6.79 6.72 -12.73
CA VAL A 33 7.71 6.68 -13.88
C VAL A 33 6.90 6.90 -15.15
N CYS A 34 7.25 7.96 -15.89
CA CYS A 34 6.74 8.21 -17.23
C CYS A 34 7.89 8.02 -18.22
N ALA A 35 7.78 7.02 -19.10
CA ALA A 35 8.79 6.71 -20.10
C ALA A 35 8.20 6.88 -21.50
N ALA A 36 8.81 7.75 -22.31
CA ALA A 36 8.48 7.88 -23.72
C ALA A 36 9.20 6.79 -24.52
N TYR A 37 8.48 6.16 -25.45
CA TYR A 37 9.06 5.24 -26.43
C TYR A 37 8.87 5.77 -27.84
N ARG A 38 9.82 5.43 -28.73
CA ARG A 38 9.74 5.73 -30.15
C ARG A 38 9.12 4.54 -30.86
N ALA A 39 8.13 4.79 -31.72
CA ALA A 39 7.57 3.78 -32.61
C ALA A 39 8.56 3.53 -33.77
N ALA A 40 8.66 2.26 -34.19
CA ALA A 40 9.45 1.83 -35.35
C ALA A 40 8.85 2.35 -36.66
#